data_AF-A0A2E8ES54-F1
#
_entry.id   AF-A0A2E8ES54-F1
#
_cell.length_a   1.000
_cell.length_b   1.000
_cell.length_c   1.000
_cell.angle_alpha   90.00
_cell.angle_beta   90.00
_cell.angle_gamma   90.00
#
_symmetry.space_group_name_H-M   'P 1'
#
loop_
_entity.id
_entity.type
_entity.pdbx_description
1 polymer ?
#
loop_
_entity_poly.entity_id
_entity_poly.type
_entity_poly.pdbx_seq_one_letter_code
_entity_poly.pdbx_strand_id
1 'polypeptide(L)'
;MSKIKLKRHAFVRDGVGVLQLTKGYETIIDLDMLPVLGAYNWYASFRGQRQEYPYAKRMVSPRGKRKTIWLHREVLRLHGIDVPKGMVTDHINRDPLDNRFENLRVITNAMNARNSDRWDKSRGVSYRNNAGRKKRYQALIRIGKKQVSLGYYHTEEEAHEVYMKEVKKIGRIL
;
A
#
# COMPACT_ATOMS: atom_id res chain seq x y z
N MET A 1 -32.63 14.94 17.18
CA MET A 1 -31.42 14.68 17.99
C MET A 1 -30.26 15.50 17.44
N SER A 2 -29.80 16.49 18.20
CA SER A 2 -28.57 17.24 17.90
C SER A 2 -27.38 16.27 17.93
N LYS A 3 -26.64 16.15 16.83
CA LYS A 3 -25.40 15.36 16.78
C LYS A 3 -24.27 16.24 17.29
N ILE A 4 -23.78 15.98 18.51
CA ILE A 4 -22.56 16.59 19.03
C ILE A 4 -21.39 16.09 18.17
N LYS A 5 -20.73 17.00 17.45
CA LYS A 5 -19.49 16.70 16.72
C LYS A 5 -18.33 16.82 17.70
N LEU A 6 -17.85 15.71 18.24
CA LEU A 6 -16.57 15.66 18.94
C LEU A 6 -15.45 16.00 17.96
N LYS A 7 -14.56 16.93 18.34
CA LYS A 7 -13.29 17.15 17.63
C LYS A 7 -12.45 15.90 17.86
N ARG A 8 -11.90 15.31 16.79
CA ARG A 8 -10.98 14.18 16.94
C ARG A 8 -9.68 14.69 17.53
N HIS A 9 -9.15 13.98 18.52
CA HIS A 9 -7.96 14.40 19.23
C HIS A 9 -6.68 13.95 18.51
N ALA A 10 -5.62 14.70 18.77
CA ALA A 10 -4.26 14.35 18.40
C ALA A 10 -3.43 14.35 19.69
N PHE A 11 -2.54 13.39 19.85
CA PHE A 11 -1.75 13.22 21.07
C PHE A 11 -0.40 12.57 20.74
N VAL A 12 0.49 12.50 21.73
CA VAL A 12 1.80 11.84 21.62
C VAL A 12 1.71 10.46 22.26
N ARG A 13 2.24 9.44 21.59
CA ARG A 13 2.38 8.07 22.13
C ARG A 13 3.70 7.51 21.66
N ASP A 14 4.51 6.97 22.56
CA ASP A 14 5.78 6.28 22.25
C ASP A 14 6.71 7.08 21.32
N GLY A 15 6.77 8.40 21.50
CA GLY A 15 7.63 9.29 20.71
C GLY A 15 7.10 9.67 19.32
N VAL A 16 5.90 9.22 18.93
CA VAL A 16 5.25 9.57 17.66
C VAL A 16 4.00 10.42 17.88
N GLY A 17 3.61 11.17 16.85
CA GLY A 17 2.33 11.85 16.82
C GLY A 17 1.22 10.89 16.41
N VAL A 18 0.09 10.90 17.13
CA VAL A 18 -1.09 10.06 16.84
C VAL A 18 -2.26 10.94 16.47
N LEU A 19 -2.91 10.62 15.36
CA LEU A 19 -4.14 11.27 14.89
C LEU A 19 -5.32 10.31 14.97
N GLN A 20 -6.37 10.68 15.71
CA GLN A 20 -7.62 9.93 15.71
C GLN A 20 -8.41 10.15 14.42
N LEU A 21 -8.90 9.04 13.84
CA LEU A 21 -9.70 9.02 12.62
C LEU A 21 -11.17 8.70 12.94
N THR A 22 -12.04 8.76 11.92
CA THR A 22 -13.38 8.17 12.04
C THR A 22 -13.31 6.65 12.23
N LYS A 23 -14.38 6.06 12.77
CA LYS A 23 -14.55 4.59 12.91
C LYS A 23 -13.55 3.94 13.89
N GLY A 24 -13.00 4.71 14.83
CA GLY A 24 -12.12 4.21 15.89
C GLY A 24 -10.68 3.90 15.45
N TYR A 25 -10.30 4.25 14.21
CA TYR A 25 -8.93 4.07 13.74
C TYR A 25 -8.02 5.20 14.21
N GLU A 26 -6.73 4.90 14.29
CA GLU A 26 -5.66 5.85 14.56
C GLU A 26 -4.59 5.71 13.50
N THR A 27 -3.85 6.80 13.26
CA THR A 27 -2.68 6.79 12.39
C THR A 27 -1.53 7.52 13.06
N ILE A 28 -0.31 7.05 12.83
CA ILE A 28 0.91 7.66 13.35
C ILE A 28 1.58 8.54 12.30
N ILE A 29 2.24 9.60 12.77
CA ILE A 29 3.01 10.59 12.00
C ILE A 29 4.27 10.97 12.79
N ASP A 30 5.21 11.64 12.14
CA ASP A 30 6.35 12.22 12.85
C ASP A 30 5.87 13.25 13.88
N LEU A 31 6.55 13.28 15.03
CA LEU A 31 6.13 14.07 16.19
C LEU A 31 6.10 15.58 15.89
N ASP A 32 7.05 16.06 15.10
CA ASP A 32 7.19 17.46 14.68
C ASP A 32 6.06 17.93 13.77
N MET A 33 5.35 17.01 13.10
CA MET A 33 4.18 17.32 12.29
C MET A 33 2.88 17.45 13.09
N LEU A 34 2.86 16.97 14.33
CA LEU A 34 1.66 16.94 15.16
C LEU A 34 0.99 18.32 15.33
N PRO A 35 1.74 19.44 15.54
CA PRO A 35 1.14 20.77 15.65
C PRO A 35 0.38 21.21 14.38
N VAL A 36 0.85 20.78 13.20
CA VAL A 36 0.25 21.16 11.91
C VAL A 36 -0.87 20.20 11.52
N LEU A 37 -0.60 18.91 11.53
CA LEU A 37 -1.54 17.89 11.05
C LEU A 37 -2.65 17.60 12.08
N GLY A 38 -2.38 17.77 13.37
CA GLY A 38 -3.33 17.62 14.47
C GLY A 38 -4.36 18.76 14.57
N ALA A 39 -4.14 19.87 13.85
CA ALA A 39 -5.13 20.95 13.75
C ALA A 39 -6.40 20.56 12.98
N TYR A 40 -6.36 19.46 12.23
CA TYR A 40 -7.44 19.02 11.33
C TYR A 40 -8.10 17.72 11.79
N ASN A 41 -9.38 17.56 11.42
CA ASN A 41 -10.09 16.29 11.56
C ASN A 41 -9.81 15.40 10.34
N TRP A 42 -9.32 14.20 10.59
CA TRP A 42 -9.06 13.18 9.58
C TRP A 42 -10.13 12.07 9.61
N TYR A 43 -10.27 11.39 8.47
CA TYR A 43 -11.31 10.39 8.20
C TYR A 43 -10.64 9.11 7.67
N ALA A 44 -11.04 7.97 8.22
CA ALA A 44 -10.70 6.64 7.73
C ALA A 44 -11.47 6.34 6.44
N SER A 45 -10.75 6.02 5.37
CA SER A 45 -11.31 5.73 4.05
C SER A 45 -10.75 4.44 3.48
N PHE A 46 -11.65 3.50 3.22
CA PHE A 46 -11.37 2.28 2.45
C PHE A 46 -11.53 2.58 0.96
N ARG A 47 -10.60 2.10 0.14
CA ARG A 47 -10.62 2.25 -1.32
C ARG A 47 -11.03 0.98 -2.07
N GLY A 48 -11.35 -0.10 -1.36
CA GLY A 48 -11.85 -1.35 -1.95
C GLY A 48 -12.26 -2.38 -0.90
N GLN A 49 -12.92 -3.45 -1.31
CA GLN A 49 -13.48 -4.47 -0.40
C GLN A 49 -12.43 -5.33 0.32
N ARG A 50 -11.18 -5.36 -0.15
CA ARG A 50 -10.08 -6.19 0.39
C ARG A 50 -9.04 -5.40 1.18
N GLN A 51 -9.27 -4.10 1.40
CA GLN A 51 -8.34 -3.27 2.15
C GLN A 51 -8.54 -3.50 3.65
N GLU A 52 -7.53 -4.08 4.31
CA GLU A 52 -7.57 -4.39 5.75
C GLU A 52 -7.57 -3.13 6.62
N TYR A 53 -6.65 -2.19 6.32
CA TYR A 53 -6.52 -0.93 7.05
C TYR A 53 -6.89 0.28 6.18
N PRO A 54 -7.63 1.28 6.72
CA PRO A 54 -8.05 2.44 5.95
C PRO A 54 -6.91 3.43 5.73
N TYR A 55 -6.99 4.21 4.66
CA TYR A 55 -6.19 5.41 4.52
C TYR A 55 -6.80 6.58 5.30
N ALA A 56 -5.96 7.47 5.81
CA ALA A 56 -6.38 8.75 6.36
C ALA A 56 -6.57 9.81 5.26
N LYS A 57 -7.73 10.50 5.28
CA LYS A 57 -8.04 11.62 4.38
C LYS A 57 -8.81 12.74 5.08
N ARG A 58 -8.78 13.94 4.54
CA ARG A 58 -9.69 15.05 4.87
C ARG A 58 -10.35 15.61 3.63
N MET A 59 -11.52 16.21 3.80
CA MET A 59 -12.23 16.93 2.73
C MET A 59 -12.12 18.43 2.97
N VAL A 60 -11.76 19.16 1.93
CA VAL A 60 -11.73 20.63 1.92
C VAL A 60 -12.60 21.14 0.76
N SER A 61 -13.13 22.35 0.87
CA SER A 61 -13.95 22.97 -0.19
C SER A 61 -13.41 24.35 -0.58
N PRO A 62 -12.17 24.44 -1.11
CA PRO A 62 -11.66 25.72 -1.59
C PRO A 62 -12.56 26.25 -2.70
N ARG A 63 -13.05 27.50 -2.55
CA ARG A 63 -13.93 28.16 -3.53
C ARG A 63 -15.18 27.33 -3.88
N GLY A 64 -15.74 26.62 -2.90
CA GLY A 64 -16.96 25.80 -3.05
C GLY A 64 -16.76 24.44 -3.73
N LYS A 65 -15.58 24.15 -4.28
CA LYS A 65 -15.30 22.85 -4.94
C LYS A 65 -14.70 21.85 -3.95
N ARG A 66 -15.36 20.70 -3.76
CA ARG A 66 -14.88 19.64 -2.86
C ARG A 66 -13.59 19.03 -3.41
N LYS A 67 -12.56 18.98 -2.58
CA LYS A 67 -11.27 18.32 -2.84
C LYS A 67 -10.93 17.40 -1.68
N THR A 68 -10.37 16.23 -2.00
CA THR A 68 -9.85 15.29 -1.00
C THR A 68 -8.35 15.52 -0.84
N ILE A 69 -7.89 15.62 0.41
CA ILE A 69 -6.47 15.61 0.78
C ILE A 69 -6.19 14.30 1.50
N TRP A 70 -5.18 13.56 1.04
CA TRP A 70 -4.75 12.29 1.63
C TRP A 70 -3.57 12.56 2.56
N LEU A 71 -3.56 11.96 3.75
CA LEU A 71 -2.57 12.27 4.78
C LEU A 71 -1.14 12.01 4.29
N HIS A 72 -0.87 10.81 3.76
CA HIS A 72 0.44 10.48 3.19
C HIS A 72 0.95 11.47 2.13
N ARG A 73 0.06 12.10 1.34
CA ARG A 73 0.49 13.11 0.36
C ARG A 73 0.78 14.45 1.01
N GLU A 74 0.01 14.79 2.04
CA GLU A 74 0.21 16.03 2.78
C GLU A 74 1.53 15.99 3.57
N VAL A 75 1.89 14.84 4.15
CA VAL A 75 3.19 14.60 4.81
C VAL A 75 4.34 14.88 3.83
N LEU A 76 4.35 14.27 2.64
CA LEU A 76 5.37 14.55 1.62
C LEU A 76 5.42 16.03 1.22
N ARG A 77 4.25 16.66 1.04
CA ARG A 77 4.16 18.09 0.69
C ARG A 77 4.76 18.99 1.77
N LEU A 78 4.57 18.66 3.06
CA LEU A 78 5.17 19.40 4.18
C LEU A 78 6.70 19.23 4.23
N HIS A 79 7.23 18.12 3.72
CA HIS A 79 8.67 17.94 3.46
C HIS A 79 9.17 18.57 2.15
N GLY A 80 8.34 19.34 1.45
CA GLY A 80 8.72 19.97 0.18
C GLY A 80 8.83 18.98 -0.99
N ILE A 81 8.25 17.78 -0.87
CA ILE A 81 8.24 16.76 -1.92
C ILE A 81 6.90 16.80 -2.64
N ASP A 82 6.91 17.29 -3.87
CA ASP A 82 5.78 17.18 -4.78
C ASP A 82 5.77 15.80 -5.47
N VAL A 83 4.59 15.19 -5.54
CA VAL A 83 4.41 13.92 -6.27
C VAL A 83 4.19 14.23 -7.75
N PRO A 84 5.13 13.85 -8.64
CA PRO A 84 5.00 14.15 -10.06
C PRO A 84 3.76 13.50 -10.69
N LYS A 85 3.27 14.08 -11.79
CA LYS A 85 2.17 13.50 -12.56
C LYS A 85 2.55 12.08 -13.03
N GLY A 86 1.66 11.12 -12.78
CA GLY A 86 1.90 9.72 -13.13
C GLY A 86 2.66 8.90 -12.08
N MET A 87 3.07 9.52 -10.97
CA MET A 87 3.60 8.84 -9.80
C MET A 87 2.57 8.79 -8.67
N VAL A 88 2.84 7.92 -7.70
CA VAL A 88 2.02 7.71 -6.50
C VAL A 88 2.89 7.67 -5.26
N THR A 89 2.30 8.06 -4.13
CA THR A 89 2.88 7.83 -2.81
C THR A 89 2.55 6.41 -2.37
N ASP A 90 3.54 5.69 -1.90
CA ASP A 90 3.46 4.31 -1.41
C ASP A 90 4.02 4.22 0.01
N HIS A 91 3.50 3.25 0.77
CA HIS A 91 3.90 2.95 2.14
C HIS A 91 4.91 1.79 2.11
N ILE A 92 6.14 2.02 2.58
CA ILE A 92 7.22 1.04 2.50
C ILE A 92 6.84 -0.25 3.26
N ASN A 93 6.28 -0.11 4.46
CA ASN A 93 5.81 -1.23 5.29
C ASN A 93 4.41 -1.74 4.92
N ARG A 94 3.77 -1.19 3.88
CA ARG A 94 2.39 -1.49 3.43
C ARG A 94 1.29 -1.18 4.45
N ASP A 95 1.58 -0.46 5.53
CA ASP A 95 0.59 0.00 6.49
C ASP A 95 0.12 1.43 6.17
N PRO A 96 -1.13 1.63 5.69
CA PRO A 96 -1.67 2.95 5.38
C PRO A 96 -1.92 3.83 6.63
N LEU A 97 -1.83 3.27 7.84
CA LEU A 97 -1.93 3.96 9.12
C LEU A 97 -0.56 4.40 9.68
N ASP A 98 0.56 4.02 9.06
CA ASP A 98 1.88 4.58 9.36
C ASP A 98 2.25 5.66 8.34
N ASN A 99 1.93 6.92 8.65
CA ASN A 99 2.17 8.07 7.78
C ASN A 99 3.43 8.86 8.19
N ARG A 100 4.36 8.25 8.93
CA ARG A 100 5.69 8.84 9.16
C ARG A 100 6.45 8.96 7.86
N PHE A 101 7.23 10.02 7.70
CA PHE A 101 7.92 10.37 6.47
C PHE A 101 8.87 9.26 6.00
N GLU A 102 9.61 8.65 6.93
CA GLU A 102 10.51 7.53 6.66
C GLU A 102 9.82 6.32 6.03
N ASN A 103 8.51 6.16 6.24
CA ASN A 103 7.71 5.07 5.70
C ASN A 103 7.06 5.41 4.35
N LEU A 104 7.24 6.63 3.83
CA LEU A 104 6.64 7.08 2.59
C LEU A 104 7.68 7.16 1.46
N ARG A 105 7.27 6.77 0.26
CA ARG A 105 8.07 6.94 -0.95
C ARG A 105 7.23 7.32 -2.15
N VAL A 106 7.86 7.99 -3.11
CA VAL A 106 7.26 8.30 -4.41
C VAL A 106 7.70 7.24 -5.41
N ILE A 107 6.74 6.51 -5.99
CA ILE A 107 7.01 5.45 -6.96
C ILE A 107 6.12 5.60 -8.19
N THR A 108 6.51 4.95 -9.28
CA THR A 108 5.67 4.87 -10.48
C THR A 108 4.46 3.97 -10.23
N ASN A 109 3.37 4.18 -10.99
CA ASN A 109 2.22 3.27 -10.95
C ASN A 109 2.61 1.81 -11.26
N ALA A 110 3.60 1.59 -12.13
CA ALA A 110 4.10 0.26 -12.47
C ALA A 110 4.81 -0.41 -11.29
N MET A 111 5.62 0.34 -10.53
CA MET A 111 6.25 -0.16 -9.31
C MET A 111 5.21 -0.43 -8.22
N ASN A 112 4.23 0.45 -8.06
CA ASN A 112 3.14 0.27 -7.10
C ASN A 112 2.32 -0.99 -7.39
N ALA A 113 2.01 -1.24 -8.67
CA ALA A 113 1.32 -2.46 -9.10
C ALA A 113 2.14 -3.72 -8.79
N ARG A 114 3.46 -3.68 -8.99
CA ARG A 114 4.39 -4.77 -8.64
C ARG A 114 4.51 -5.00 -7.13
N ASN A 115 4.20 -4.02 -6.29
CA ASN A 115 4.26 -4.14 -4.83
C ASN A 115 2.95 -4.65 -4.20
N SER A 116 1.91 -4.92 -5.00
CA SER A 116 0.66 -5.45 -4.50
C SER A 116 0.77 -6.94 -4.11
N ASP A 117 0.09 -7.37 -3.04
CA ASP A 117 0.09 -8.78 -2.59
C ASP A 117 -0.36 -9.76 -3.68
N ARG A 118 -1.16 -9.30 -4.64
CA ARG A 118 -1.52 -10.09 -5.83
C ARG A 118 -0.31 -10.40 -6.69
N TRP A 119 0.57 -9.44 -6.89
CA TRP A 119 1.79 -9.65 -7.64
C TRP A 119 2.72 -10.64 -6.93
N ASP A 120 2.80 -10.61 -5.59
CA ASP A 120 3.62 -11.57 -4.84
C ASP A 120 3.02 -12.97 -4.88
N LYS A 121 1.75 -13.16 -4.47
CA LYS A 121 1.14 -14.50 -4.35
C LYS A 121 1.00 -15.25 -5.67
N SER A 122 0.77 -14.52 -6.78
CA SER A 122 0.69 -15.11 -8.12
C SER A 122 1.98 -14.88 -8.94
N ARG A 123 3.06 -14.39 -8.30
CA ARG A 123 4.30 -14.09 -9.02
C ARG A 123 4.88 -15.36 -9.61
N GLY A 124 5.16 -15.30 -10.90
CA GLY A 124 5.71 -16.44 -11.63
C GLY A 124 4.75 -17.61 -11.77
N VAL A 125 3.45 -17.46 -11.45
CA VAL A 125 2.45 -18.52 -11.62
C VAL A 125 1.46 -18.11 -12.72
N SER A 126 1.20 -19.02 -13.66
CA SER A 126 0.23 -18.84 -14.73
C SER A 126 -0.77 -19.99 -14.73
N TYR A 127 -2.06 -19.68 -14.69
CA TYR A 127 -3.12 -20.68 -14.90
C TYR A 127 -3.20 -21.07 -16.38
N ARG A 128 -3.34 -22.37 -16.66
CA ARG A 128 -3.45 -22.96 -18.00
C ARG A 128 -4.74 -23.74 -18.11
N ASN A 129 -5.71 -23.13 -18.79
CA ASN A 129 -7.03 -23.72 -19.01
C ASN A 129 -7.05 -24.57 -20.29
N ASN A 130 -6.41 -25.75 -20.26
CA ASN A 130 -6.56 -26.75 -21.32
C ASN A 130 -7.41 -27.91 -20.82
N ALA A 131 -8.46 -28.25 -21.58
CA ALA A 131 -9.26 -29.45 -21.38
C ALA A 131 -8.32 -30.68 -21.43
N GLY A 132 -8.25 -31.44 -20.34
CA GLY A 132 -7.38 -32.61 -20.19
C GLY A 132 -6.15 -32.44 -19.28
N ARG A 133 -5.76 -31.22 -18.91
CA ARG A 133 -4.64 -31.04 -17.94
C ARG A 133 -5.11 -31.12 -16.49
N LYS A 134 -4.58 -32.09 -15.74
CA LYS A 134 -4.75 -32.21 -14.27
C LYS A 134 -3.94 -31.17 -13.48
N LYS A 135 -2.78 -30.75 -14.01
CA LYS A 135 -1.91 -29.71 -13.43
C LYS A 135 -2.08 -28.41 -14.20
N ARG A 136 -2.79 -27.46 -13.62
CA ARG A 136 -3.23 -26.22 -14.28
C ARG A 136 -2.39 -25.00 -13.93
N TYR A 137 -1.54 -25.07 -12.91
CA TYR A 137 -0.72 -23.93 -12.50
C TYR A 137 0.71 -24.14 -12.98
N GLN A 138 1.20 -23.24 -13.83
CA GLN A 138 2.56 -23.28 -14.38
C GLN A 138 3.45 -22.30 -13.63
N ALA A 139 4.56 -22.76 -13.08
CA ALA A 139 5.59 -21.90 -12.51
C ALA A 139 6.60 -21.47 -13.59
N LEU A 140 6.93 -20.18 -13.63
CA LEU A 140 7.73 -19.52 -14.67
C LEU A 140 8.65 -18.49 -14.01
N ILE A 141 9.92 -18.49 -14.39
CA ILE A 141 10.90 -17.49 -13.98
C ILE A 141 11.50 -16.79 -15.19
N ARG A 142 11.93 -15.54 -15.02
CA ARG A 142 12.60 -14.76 -16.07
C ARG A 142 14.06 -14.57 -15.68
N ILE A 143 14.96 -15.02 -16.53
CA ILE A 143 16.42 -14.89 -16.36
C ILE A 143 16.92 -14.10 -17.57
N GLY A 144 17.30 -12.85 -17.34
CA GLY A 144 17.59 -11.89 -18.41
C GLY A 144 16.39 -11.71 -19.35
N LYS A 145 16.59 -11.95 -20.65
CA LYS A 145 15.52 -11.85 -21.67
C LYS A 145 14.72 -13.14 -21.86
N LYS A 146 15.16 -14.27 -21.28
CA LYS A 146 14.53 -15.58 -21.48
C LYS A 146 13.56 -15.90 -20.34
N GLN A 147 12.45 -16.54 -20.70
CA GLN A 147 11.48 -17.09 -19.75
C GLN A 147 11.70 -18.60 -19.67
N VAL A 148 11.85 -19.11 -18.45
CA VAL A 148 12.12 -20.53 -18.17
C VAL A 148 10.92 -21.09 -17.40
N SER A 149 10.39 -22.22 -17.87
CA SER A 149 9.34 -22.97 -17.18
C SER A 149 9.96 -23.81 -16.07
N LEU A 150 9.47 -23.64 -14.84
CA LEU A 150 9.90 -24.41 -13.66
C LEU A 150 9.05 -25.67 -13.44
N GLY A 151 7.89 -25.76 -14.09
CA GLY A 151 7.03 -26.93 -14.02
C GLY A 151 5.54 -26.60 -14.03
N TYR A 152 4.73 -27.65 -13.87
CA TYR A 152 3.28 -27.56 -13.71
C TYR A 152 2.85 -28.25 -12.41
N TYR A 153 1.83 -27.70 -11.76
CA TYR A 153 1.36 -28.04 -10.42
C TYR A 153 -0.16 -28.08 -10.32
N HIS A 154 -0.68 -28.71 -9.27
CA HIS A 154 -2.12 -28.88 -9.07
C HIS A 154 -2.76 -27.64 -8.45
N THR A 155 -2.00 -26.93 -7.61
CA THR A 155 -2.45 -25.72 -6.92
C THR A 155 -1.58 -24.50 -7.28
N GLU A 156 -2.11 -23.31 -7.01
CA GLU A 156 -1.38 -22.05 -7.20
C GLU A 156 -0.20 -21.97 -6.23
N GLU A 157 -0.43 -22.44 -4.99
CA GLU A 157 0.53 -22.43 -3.89
C GLU A 157 1.76 -23.28 -4.20
N GLU A 158 1.57 -24.51 -4.69
CA GLU A 158 2.67 -25.40 -5.10
C GLU A 158 3.55 -24.76 -6.17
N ALA A 159 2.93 -24.13 -7.18
CA ALA A 159 3.64 -23.45 -8.25
C ALA A 159 4.42 -22.23 -7.72
N HIS A 160 3.81 -21.49 -6.79
CA HIS A 160 4.42 -20.31 -6.21
C HIS A 160 5.62 -20.65 -5.31
N GLU A 161 5.54 -21.72 -4.52
CA GLU A 161 6.66 -22.20 -3.70
C GLU A 161 7.88 -22.55 -4.54
N VAL A 162 7.68 -23.22 -5.67
CA VAL A 162 8.76 -23.55 -6.61
C VAL A 162 9.38 -22.29 -7.20
N TYR A 163 8.55 -21.33 -7.62
CA TYR A 163 9.04 -20.04 -8.11
C TYR A 163 9.90 -19.33 -7.05
N MET A 164 9.42 -19.23 -5.80
CA MET A 164 10.14 -18.57 -4.71
C MET A 164 11.46 -19.26 -4.37
N LYS A 165 11.49 -20.59 -4.41
CA LYS A 165 12.72 -21.37 -4.23
C LYS A 165 13.76 -21.03 -5.30
N GLU A 166 13.34 -20.90 -6.55
CA GLU A 166 14.25 -20.60 -7.66
C GLU A 166 14.73 -19.14 -7.62
N VAL A 167 13.86 -18.19 -7.28
CA VAL A 167 14.26 -16.78 -7.06
C VAL A 167 15.33 -16.67 -5.98
N LYS A 168 15.17 -17.39 -4.84
CA LYS A 168 16.17 -17.40 -3.76
C LYS A 168 17.51 -17.98 -4.18
N LYS A 169 17.53 -19.00 -5.05
CA LYS A 169 18.78 -19.56 -5.58
C LYS A 169 19.50 -18.56 -6.47
N ILE A 170 18.78 -17.94 -7.41
CA ILE A 170 19.38 -16.97 -8.35
C ILE A 170 19.90 -15.74 -7.59
N GLY A 171 19.14 -15.23 -6.63
CA GLY A 171 19.57 -14.09 -5.80
C GLY A 171 20.75 -14.38 -4.86
N ARG A 172 21.19 -15.64 -4.72
CA ARG A 172 22.43 -16.02 -4.01
C ARG A 172 23.63 -16.22 -4.95
N ILE A 173 23.39 -16.24 -6.26
CA ILE A 173 24.39 -16.49 -7.30
C ILE A 173 24.82 -15.17 -8.00
N LEU A 174 24.09 -14.08 -7.74
CA LEU A 174 24.41 -12.70 -8.14
C LEU A 174 24.85 -11.89 -6.93
#